data_AF-Q1EM55-F1
#
_entry.id   AF-Q1EM55-F1
#
_cell.length_a   1.000
_cell.length_b   1.000
_cell.length_c   1.000
_cell.angle_alpha   90.00
_cell.angle_beta   90.00
_cell.angle_gamma   90.00
#
_symmetry.space_group_name_H-M   'P 1'
#
loop_
_entity.id
_entity.type
_entity.pdbx_description
1 polymer ?
#
loop_
_entity_poly.entity_id
_entity_poly.type
_entity_poly.pdbx_seq_one_letter_code
_entity_poly.pdbx_strand_id
1 'polypeptide(L)'
;MAERIKVKVRKKKNKKRRLIKRFIVLMLLALLAVGGVGIYKIINTISAADGTYDELERGEKSKLRDDVVDIQKKPFSILFMGVEDYSTNGEHGRTDSLIVVTLDPKKKSMKML
;
A
#
# COMPACT_ATOMS: atom_id res chain seq x y z
N MET A 1 59.73 -48.36 -30.88
CA MET A 1 59.28 -47.25 -30.02
C MET A 1 58.11 -46.56 -30.69
N ALA A 2 56.91 -46.58 -30.12
CA ALA A 2 55.76 -45.85 -30.64
C ALA A 2 55.32 -44.84 -29.59
N GLU A 3 55.59 -43.57 -29.83
CA GLU A 3 55.21 -42.47 -28.96
C GLU A 3 53.71 -42.18 -29.14
N ARG A 4 52.90 -42.51 -28.13
CA ARG A 4 51.47 -42.27 -28.15
C ARG A 4 51.20 -40.78 -27.90
N ILE A 5 50.90 -40.05 -28.96
CA ILE A 5 50.45 -38.65 -28.87
C ILE A 5 49.10 -38.60 -28.15
N LYS A 6 49.11 -38.12 -26.90
CA LYS A 6 47.88 -37.88 -26.13
C LYS A 6 47.25 -36.55 -26.55
N VAL A 7 46.32 -36.60 -27.50
CA VAL A 7 45.51 -35.43 -27.88
C VAL A 7 44.57 -35.07 -26.73
N LYS A 8 44.88 -34.00 -25.98
CA LYS A 8 43.96 -33.41 -24.99
C LYS A 8 42.82 -32.72 -25.73
N VAL A 9 41.68 -33.39 -25.88
CA VAL A 9 40.44 -32.77 -26.34
C VAL A 9 40.01 -31.72 -25.31
N ARG A 10 40.24 -30.44 -25.61
CA ARG A 10 39.69 -29.33 -24.82
C ARG A 10 38.17 -29.42 -24.86
N LYS A 11 37.54 -29.92 -23.79
CA LYS A 11 36.08 -29.85 -23.61
C LYS A 11 35.66 -28.38 -23.76
N LYS A 12 35.00 -28.06 -24.88
CA LYS A 12 34.46 -26.73 -25.18
C LYS A 12 33.48 -26.40 -24.05
N LYS A 13 33.89 -25.58 -23.08
CA LYS A 13 33.03 -25.20 -21.95
C LYS A 13 31.75 -24.62 -22.54
N ASN A 14 30.62 -25.25 -22.27
CA ASN A 14 29.31 -24.92 -22.86
C ASN A 14 28.93 -23.46 -22.57
N LYS A 15 29.28 -22.53 -23.47
CA LYS A 15 28.99 -21.09 -23.37
C LYS A 15 27.51 -20.83 -23.07
N LYS A 16 26.60 -21.66 -23.63
CA LYS A 16 25.15 -21.63 -23.35
C LYS A 16 24.82 -21.78 -21.86
N ARG A 17 25.49 -22.67 -21.10
CA ARG A 17 25.25 -22.84 -19.66
C ARG A 17 25.68 -21.60 -18.84
N ARG A 18 26.70 -20.87 -19.30
CA ARG A 18 27.13 -19.62 -18.64
C ARG A 18 26.16 -18.48 -18.89
N LEU A 19 25.59 -18.39 -20.10
CA LEU A 19 24.57 -17.39 -20.44
C LEU A 19 23.27 -17.63 -19.67
N ILE A 20 22.80 -18.88 -19.60
CA ILE A 20 21.60 -19.24 -18.81
C ILE A 20 21.80 -18.90 -17.33
N LYS A 21 22.96 -19.23 -16.74
CA LYS A 21 23.26 -18.86 -15.35
C LYS A 21 23.24 -17.34 -15.12
N ARG A 22 23.78 -16.55 -16.06
CA ARG A 22 23.75 -15.07 -15.98
C ARG A 22 22.32 -14.54 -16.07
N PHE A 23 21.50 -15.10 -16.97
CA PHE A 23 20.10 -14.72 -17.11
C PHE A 23 19.31 -15.00 -15.83
N ILE A 24 19.48 -16.18 -15.21
CA ILE A 24 18.82 -16.53 -13.95
C ILE A 24 19.20 -15.56 -12.83
N VAL A 25 20.49 -15.22 -12.71
CA VAL A 25 20.96 -14.24 -11.71
C VAL A 25 20.34 -12.86 -11.95
N LEU A 26 20.31 -12.39 -13.20
CA LEU A 26 19.67 -11.11 -13.53
C LEU A 26 18.18 -11.11 -13.24
N MET A 27 17.48 -12.21 -13.53
CA MET A 27 16.06 -12.36 -13.23
C MET A 27 15.79 -12.34 -11.72
N LEU A 28 16.63 -13.03 -10.93
CA LEU A 28 16.54 -12.99 -9.47
C LEU A 28 16.79 -11.59 -8.92
N LEU A 29 17.78 -10.87 -9.44
CA LEU A 29 18.03 -9.48 -9.04
C LEU A 29 16.86 -8.56 -9.39
N ALA A 30 16.26 -8.74 -10.57
CA ALA A 30 15.08 -7.97 -10.97
C ALA A 30 13.88 -8.27 -10.06
N LEU A 31 13.64 -9.53 -9.72
CA LEU A 31 12.58 -9.92 -8.77
C LEU A 31 12.83 -9.34 -7.38
N LEU A 32 14.07 -9.36 -6.89
CA LEU A 32 14.41 -8.76 -5.60
C LEU A 32 14.24 -7.24 -5.61
N ALA A 33 14.60 -6.56 -6.71
CA ALA A 33 14.41 -5.13 -6.84
C ALA A 33 12.92 -4.74 -6.86
N VAL A 34 12.11 -5.43 -7.68
CA VAL A 34 10.66 -5.18 -7.76
C VAL A 34 9.96 -5.57 -6.45
N GLY A 35 10.29 -6.74 -5.91
CA GLY A 35 9.74 -7.23 -4.65
C GLY A 35 10.10 -6.33 -3.47
N GLY A 36 11.35 -5.88 -3.39
CA GLY A 36 11.82 -4.97 -2.34
C GLY A 36 11.10 -3.62 -2.37
N VAL A 37 10.97 -3.00 -3.54
CA VAL A 37 10.21 -1.74 -3.69
C VAL A 37 8.73 -1.94 -3.37
N GLY A 38 8.14 -3.04 -3.82
CA GLY A 38 6.74 -3.38 -3.54
C GLY A 38 6.47 -3.52 -2.04
N ILE A 39 7.29 -4.32 -1.34
CA ILE A 39 7.19 -4.53 0.10
C ILE A 39 7.38 -3.21 0.86
N TYR A 40 8.40 -2.43 0.50
CA TYR A 40 8.65 -1.13 1.13
C TYR A 40 7.44 -0.19 1.03
N LYS A 41 6.85 -0.07 -0.17
CA LYS A 41 5.65 0.75 -0.36
C LYS A 41 4.47 0.26 0.45
N ILE A 42 4.22 -1.05 0.49
CA ILE A 42 3.13 -1.63 1.27
C ILE A 42 3.29 -1.31 2.74
N ILE A 43 4.48 -1.56 3.31
CA ILE A 43 4.76 -1.27 4.73
C ILE A 43 4.56 0.22 5.02
N ASN A 44 5.11 1.10 4.18
CA ASN A 44 4.98 2.54 4.37
C ASN A 44 3.51 3.00 4.31
N THR A 45 2.72 2.46 3.38
CA THR A 45 1.28 2.76 3.29
C THR A 45 0.51 2.27 4.51
N ILE A 46 0.81 1.06 5.00
CA ILE A 46 0.17 0.53 6.21
C ILE A 46 0.54 1.38 7.42
N SER A 47 1.82 1.71 7.60
CA SER A 47 2.28 2.54 8.71
C SER A 47 1.66 3.95 8.68
N ALA A 48 1.52 4.53 7.49
CA ALA A 48 0.83 5.81 7.33
C ALA A 48 -0.67 5.68 7.66
N ALA A 49 -1.32 4.60 7.22
CA ALA A 49 -2.74 4.36 7.52
C ALA A 49 -2.99 4.19 9.02
N ASP A 50 -2.15 3.43 9.72
CA ASP A 50 -2.25 3.22 11.17
C ASP A 50 -2.13 4.54 11.93
N GLY A 51 -1.28 5.47 11.47
CA GLY A 51 -1.14 6.80 12.06
C GLY A 51 -2.27 7.79 11.74
N THR A 52 -3.23 7.43 10.87
CA THR A 52 -4.37 8.30 10.51
C THR A 52 -5.67 7.94 11.23
N TYR A 53 -5.74 6.77 11.86
CA TYR A 53 -6.90 6.36 12.62
C TYR A 53 -6.80 6.87 14.05
N ASP A 54 -7.58 7.90 14.36
CA ASP A 54 -7.79 8.36 15.73
C ASP A 54 -9.20 8.01 16.20
N GLU A 55 -9.26 7.28 17.31
CA GLU A 55 -10.53 6.96 17.97
C GLU A 55 -11.11 8.22 18.61
N LEU A 56 -12.43 8.37 18.49
CA LEU A 56 -13.11 9.57 18.97
C LEU A 56 -13.46 9.40 20.44
N GLU A 57 -13.14 10.40 21.27
CA GLU A 57 -13.41 10.38 22.73
C GLU A 57 -14.89 10.15 23.09
N ARG A 58 -15.81 10.36 22.14
CA ARG A 58 -17.25 10.11 22.34
C ARG A 58 -17.61 8.62 22.35
N GLY A 59 -16.69 7.72 22.03
CA GLY A 59 -16.89 6.28 21.89
C GLY A 59 -17.56 5.86 20.57
N GLU A 60 -18.10 4.64 20.57
CA GLU A 60 -18.60 3.90 19.39
C GLU A 60 -19.72 4.58 18.60
N LYS A 61 -20.53 5.45 19.22
CA LYS A 61 -21.64 6.13 18.55
C LYS A 61 -21.85 7.56 19.01
N SER A 62 -22.54 8.34 18.17
CA SER A 62 -23.00 9.67 18.56
C SER A 62 -24.04 9.58 19.68
N LYS A 63 -23.97 10.50 20.64
CA LYS A 63 -24.98 10.68 21.70
C LYS A 63 -26.36 11.02 21.14
N LEU A 64 -26.43 11.51 19.90
CA LEU A 64 -27.68 11.82 19.20
C LEU A 64 -28.36 10.57 18.58
N ARG A 65 -27.77 9.38 18.74
CA ARG A 65 -28.35 8.11 18.26
C ARG A 65 -28.80 7.26 19.44
N ASP A 66 -30.10 6.97 19.49
CA ASP A 66 -30.66 6.03 20.47
C ASP A 66 -30.32 4.57 20.12
N ASP A 67 -30.40 4.24 18.84
CA ASP A 67 -30.19 2.87 18.34
C ASP A 67 -28.71 2.48 18.15
N VAL A 68 -28.49 1.18 17.91
CA VAL A 68 -27.21 0.63 17.43
C VAL A 68 -26.93 1.09 16.00
N VAL A 69 -25.65 1.32 15.70
CA VAL A 69 -25.18 1.74 14.37
C VAL A 69 -25.28 0.57 13.39
N ASP A 70 -26.01 0.78 12.29
CA ASP A 70 -26.09 -0.14 11.15
C ASP A 70 -25.98 0.67 9.85
N ILE A 71 -24.77 0.75 9.31
CA ILE A 71 -24.45 1.53 8.10
C ILE A 71 -25.06 0.95 6.82
N GLN A 72 -25.48 -0.33 6.84
CA GLN A 72 -26.08 -0.98 5.67
C GLN A 72 -27.56 -0.65 5.56
N LYS A 73 -28.24 -0.43 6.70
CA LYS A 73 -29.69 -0.23 6.75
C LYS A 73 -30.12 1.18 7.11
N LYS A 74 -29.34 1.92 7.90
CA LYS A 74 -29.72 3.24 8.40
C LYS A 74 -28.86 4.34 7.77
N PRO A 75 -29.44 5.54 7.54
CA PRO A 75 -28.65 6.67 7.08
C PRO A 75 -27.54 7.05 8.06
N PHE A 76 -26.41 7.49 7.50
CA PHE A 76 -25.27 7.94 8.29
C PHE A 76 -24.60 9.14 7.63
N SER A 77 -23.91 9.93 8.45
CA SER A 77 -23.23 11.15 8.01
C SER A 77 -21.72 11.01 8.22
N ILE A 78 -20.96 11.53 7.25
CA ILE A 78 -19.51 11.66 7.25
C ILE A 78 -19.19 13.16 7.22
N LEU A 79 -18.31 13.62 8.08
CA LEU A 79 -17.74 14.96 8.01
C LEU A 79 -16.37 14.88 7.35
N PHE A 80 -16.20 15.56 6.22
CA PHE A 80 -14.91 15.79 5.60
C PHE A 80 -14.35 17.12 6.09
N MET A 81 -13.09 17.13 6.52
CA MET A 81 -12.40 18.32 6.98
C MET A 81 -11.13 18.52 6.15
N GLY A 82 -11.00 19.68 5.52
CA GLY A 82 -9.76 20.11 4.87
C GLY A 82 -8.90 20.87 5.87
N VAL A 83 -7.76 20.31 6.25
CA VAL A 83 -6.85 20.87 7.25
C VAL A 83 -5.59 21.42 6.58
N GLU A 84 -5.24 22.67 6.90
CA GLU A 84 -3.98 23.32 6.53
C GLU A 84 -3.03 23.34 7.74
N ASP A 85 -1.87 22.69 7.64
CA ASP A 85 -0.91 22.52 8.74
C ASP A 85 0.55 22.88 8.38
N TYR A 86 0.78 23.47 7.20
CA TYR A 86 2.12 23.79 6.69
C TYR A 86 2.87 24.83 7.54
N SER A 87 2.17 25.72 8.23
CA SER A 87 2.76 26.75 9.10
C SER A 87 3.11 26.21 10.49
N THR A 88 2.60 25.03 10.84
CA THR A 88 2.70 24.45 12.19
C THR A 88 3.39 23.09 12.20
N ASN A 89 4.02 22.69 11.08
CA ASN A 89 4.69 21.40 10.92
C ASN A 89 3.82 20.20 11.32
N GLY A 90 2.52 20.26 11.02
CA GLY A 90 1.57 19.18 11.32
C GLY A 90 0.86 19.29 12.67
N GLU A 91 1.18 20.28 13.51
CA GLU A 91 0.49 20.47 14.80
C GLU A 91 -0.67 21.47 14.69
N HIS A 92 -1.84 21.19 15.26
CA HIS A 92 -2.94 22.17 15.37
C HIS A 92 -3.34 22.83 14.03
N GLY A 93 -3.41 22.04 12.95
CA GLY A 93 -3.79 22.56 11.63
C GLY A 93 -5.14 23.27 11.62
N ARG A 94 -5.24 24.35 10.83
CA ARG A 94 -6.49 25.12 10.69
C ARG A 94 -7.40 24.41 9.70
N THR A 95 -8.67 24.22 10.05
CA THR A 95 -9.63 23.64 9.12
C THR A 95 -10.26 24.73 8.25
N ASP A 96 -9.95 24.71 6.96
CA ASP A 96 -10.41 25.73 6.00
C ASP A 96 -11.60 25.25 5.15
N SER A 97 -11.97 23.97 5.26
CA SER A 97 -13.14 23.39 4.58
C SER A 97 -13.82 22.33 5.43
N LEU A 98 -15.16 22.39 5.51
CA LEU A 98 -15.99 21.42 6.20
C LEU A 98 -17.13 21.02 5.27
N ILE A 99 -17.28 19.73 5.00
CA ILE A 99 -18.36 19.20 4.16
C ILE A 99 -19.03 18.06 4.89
N VAL A 100 -20.33 18.16 5.13
CA VAL A 100 -21.11 17.08 5.75
C VAL A 100 -21.86 16.32 4.67
N VAL A 101 -21.55 15.04 4.55
CA VAL A 101 -22.18 14.14 3.58
C VAL A 101 -23.06 13.15 4.32
N THR A 102 -24.36 13.13 4.03
CA THR A 102 -25.30 12.15 4.56
C THR A 102 -25.72 11.18 3.48
N LEU A 103 -25.52 9.89 3.74
CA LEU A 103 -25.84 8.78 2.85
C LEU A 103 -27.06 8.03 3.36
N ASP A 104 -28.05 7.81 2.49
CA ASP A 104 -29.21 6.95 2.76
C ASP A 104 -29.12 5.67 1.91
N PRO A 105 -28.74 4.52 2.49
CA PRO A 105 -28.55 3.28 1.74
C PRO A 105 -29.87 2.72 1.18
N LYS A 106 -31.01 3.01 1.81
CA LYS A 106 -32.33 2.55 1.34
C LYS A 106 -32.78 3.32 0.11
N LYS A 107 -32.57 4.63 0.11
CA LYS A 107 -32.95 5.52 -1.01
C LYS A 107 -31.88 5.62 -2.09
N LYS A 108 -30.68 5.06 -1.84
CA LYS A 108 -29.49 5.21 -2.69
C LYS A 108 -29.22 6.68 -3.02
N SER A 109 -29.37 7.54 -2.02
CA SER A 109 -29.21 8.98 -2.18
C SER A 109 -28.16 9.52 -1.23
N MET A 110 -27.59 10.66 -1.64
CA MET A 110 -26.57 11.38 -0.89
C MET A 110 -26.95 12.86 -0.87
N LYS A 111 -26.78 13.49 0.29
CA LYS A 111 -26.92 14.95 0.45
C LYS A 111 -25.63 15.50 1.03
N MET A 112 -25.21 16.64 0.52
CA MET A 112 -23.99 17.32 0.94
C MET A 112 -24.35 18.73 1.38
N LEU A 113 -23.76 19.17 2.49
CA LEU A 113 -23.80 20.54 3.00
C LEU A 113 -22.37 21.05 3.11
#